data_AF-A0A0B2UJG3-F1
#
_entry.id   AF-A0A0B2UJG3-F1
#
_cell.length_a   1.000
_cell.length_b   1.000
_cell.length_c   1.000
_cell.angle_alpha   90.00
_cell.angle_beta   90.00
_cell.angle_gamma   90.00
#
_symmetry.space_group_name_H-M   'P 1'
#
loop_
_entity.id
_entity.type
_entity.pdbx_description
1 polymer ?
#
loop_
_entity_poly.entity_id
_entity_poly.type
_entity_poly.pdbx_seq_one_letter_code
_entity_poly.pdbx_strand_id
1 'polypeptide(L)'
;MEKYSAYNDPLSGVNPFTDRKGTRYSILEYTKAILKIPFLVIMLVTNIDVVRYLITIRSNTLGKPRVLAANSSSFLDMHVLRHLTGIRNFYYVTETGYIDARSNKFISSVVEPCVLFPEACRTNNRAVLQFSRNVRVDYVCGIKYNGDCVNLYGNRFWFMLRFLASNCSVDVKFKQSTDIQYISKLSGLPQVIWSAKDKNRFVEEFTYGSKTQKKQ
;
A
#
# COMPACT_ATOMS: atom_id res chain seq x y z
N MET A 1 5.74 13.90 7.03
CA MET A 1 4.57 14.56 7.63
C MET A 1 4.63 16.07 7.40
N GLU A 2 5.70 16.79 7.74
CA GLU A 2 5.90 18.19 7.28
C GLU A 2 5.91 18.32 5.75
N LYS A 3 6.47 17.30 5.09
CA LYS A 3 6.71 17.18 3.66
C LYS A 3 5.54 17.50 2.73
N TYR A 4 4.33 17.32 3.20
CA TYR A 4 3.17 17.48 2.35
C TYR A 4 2.24 18.56 2.85
N SER A 5 2.51 19.22 3.98
CA SER A 5 1.59 20.15 4.66
C SER A 5 0.94 21.19 3.75
N ALA A 6 1.60 21.59 2.65
CA ALA A 6 1.12 22.55 1.67
C ALA A 6 0.43 21.96 0.41
N TYR A 7 0.45 20.64 0.18
CA TYR A 7 -0.19 20.02 -0.98
C TYR A 7 -1.70 19.87 -0.71
N ASN A 8 -2.53 20.61 -1.41
CA ASN A 8 -3.99 20.46 -1.36
C ASN A 8 -4.47 19.70 -2.61
N ASP A 9 -5.33 18.69 -2.41
CA ASP A 9 -5.99 18.01 -3.53
C ASP A 9 -6.78 19.03 -4.37
N PRO A 10 -6.60 19.08 -5.71
CA PRO A 10 -7.30 20.03 -6.58
C PRO A 10 -8.84 19.89 -6.56
N LEU A 11 -9.35 18.71 -6.22
CA LEU A 11 -10.81 18.45 -6.17
C LEU A 11 -11.44 18.87 -4.84
N SER A 12 -10.82 18.52 -3.71
CA SER A 12 -11.39 18.78 -2.38
C SER A 12 -10.78 19.98 -1.65
N GLY A 13 -9.64 20.50 -2.10
CA GLY A 13 -8.87 21.53 -1.39
C GLY A 13 -8.23 21.04 -0.09
N VAL A 14 -8.39 19.76 0.25
CA VAL A 14 -7.87 19.14 1.48
C VAL A 14 -6.61 18.36 1.14
N ASN A 15 -5.60 18.51 1.99
CA ASN A 15 -4.35 17.80 1.81
C ASN A 15 -4.49 16.28 2.10
N PRO A 16 -4.34 15.41 1.07
CA PRO A 16 -4.51 13.98 1.22
C PRO A 16 -3.39 13.29 2.01
N PHE A 17 -2.29 14.00 2.28
CA PHE A 17 -1.10 13.51 2.97
C PHE A 17 -1.02 13.98 4.43
N THR A 18 -1.78 15.01 4.80
CA THR A 18 -1.97 15.39 6.21
C THR A 18 -3.02 14.50 6.83
N ASP A 19 -2.61 13.73 7.83
CA ASP A 19 -3.52 12.89 8.59
C ASP A 19 -3.69 13.35 10.04
N ARG A 20 -4.78 12.86 10.64
CA ARG A 20 -5.28 13.18 11.97
C ARG A 20 -4.22 12.94 13.05
N LYS A 21 -4.38 13.63 14.19
CA LYS A 21 -3.57 13.44 15.41
C LYS A 21 -3.38 11.94 15.68
N GLY A 22 -2.12 11.52 15.84
CA GLY A 22 -1.79 10.11 16.05
C GLY A 22 -2.59 9.49 17.20
N THR A 23 -3.06 8.26 16.98
CA THR A 23 -3.84 7.51 17.97
C THR A 23 -2.96 7.19 19.17
N ARG A 24 -3.43 7.50 20.38
CA ARG A 24 -2.77 7.10 21.63
C ARG A 24 -3.22 5.68 21.97
N TYR A 25 -2.25 4.79 22.17
CA TYR A 25 -2.49 3.41 22.61
C TYR A 25 -2.30 3.32 24.13
N SER A 26 -3.14 2.56 24.82
CA SER A 26 -2.95 2.30 26.25
C SER A 26 -1.93 1.18 26.46
N ILE A 27 -1.52 0.98 27.71
CA ILE A 27 -0.56 -0.06 28.09
C ILE A 27 -1.08 -1.45 27.73
N LEU A 28 -2.40 -1.68 27.82
CA LEU A 28 -3.01 -2.97 27.50
C LEU A 28 -2.86 -3.35 26.02
N GLU A 29 -2.97 -2.39 25.10
CA GLU A 29 -2.73 -2.65 23.67
C GLU A 29 -1.27 -3.02 23.40
N TYR A 30 -0.32 -2.41 24.12
CA TYR A 30 1.09 -2.79 24.02
C TYR A 30 1.34 -4.20 24.61
N THR A 31 0.66 -4.59 25.67
CA THR A 31 0.73 -5.98 26.17
C THR A 31 0.21 -6.98 25.14
N LYS A 32 -0.91 -6.67 24.46
CA LYS A 32 -1.42 -7.47 23.33
C LYS A 32 -0.43 -7.51 22.17
N ALA A 33 0.27 -6.41 21.91
CA ALA A 33 1.29 -6.34 20.87
C ALA A 33 2.42 -7.34 21.11
N ILE A 34 2.88 -7.50 22.36
CA ILE A 34 3.94 -8.44 22.74
C ILE A 34 3.55 -9.88 22.38
N LEU A 35 2.30 -10.26 22.64
CA LEU A 35 1.77 -11.59 22.27
C LEU A 35 1.75 -11.83 20.76
N LYS A 36 1.71 -10.76 19.94
CA LYS A 36 1.75 -10.84 18.47
C LYS A 36 3.16 -10.87 17.89
N ILE A 37 4.20 -10.54 18.68
CA ILE A 37 5.60 -10.50 18.22
C ILE A 37 6.06 -11.85 17.62
N PRO A 38 5.78 -13.02 18.24
CA PRO A 38 6.19 -14.30 17.66
C PRO A 38 5.63 -14.52 16.25
N PHE A 39 4.36 -14.17 16.01
CA PHE A 39 3.75 -14.26 14.68
C PHE A 39 4.42 -13.30 13.69
N LEU A 40 4.78 -12.09 14.14
CA LEU A 40 5.52 -11.16 13.29
C LEU A 40 6.88 -11.74 12.88
N VAL A 41 7.62 -12.33 13.82
CA VAL A 41 8.92 -12.96 13.54
C VAL A 41 8.75 -14.13 12.57
N ILE A 42 7.74 -14.99 12.78
CA ILE A 42 7.42 -16.08 11.85
C ILE A 42 7.15 -15.53 10.45
N MET A 43 6.34 -14.47 10.31
CA MET A 43 6.04 -13.87 9.01
C MET A 43 7.27 -13.30 8.29
N LEU A 44 8.23 -12.73 9.04
CA LEU A 44 9.42 -12.09 8.49
C LEU A 44 10.53 -13.08 8.14
N VAL A 45 10.72 -14.12 8.96
CA VAL A 45 11.80 -15.10 8.82
C VAL A 45 11.37 -16.27 7.92
N THR A 46 10.09 -16.62 7.93
CA THR A 46 9.56 -17.76 7.20
C THR A 46 8.57 -17.31 6.12
N ASN A 47 8.32 -18.17 5.13
CA ASN A 47 7.26 -17.96 4.15
C ASN A 47 5.87 -18.43 4.66
N ILE A 48 5.72 -18.65 5.97
CA ILE A 48 4.46 -19.07 6.57
C ILE A 48 3.51 -17.87 6.66
N ASP A 49 2.30 -18.07 6.15
CA ASP A 49 1.29 -17.03 6.14
C ASP A 49 0.53 -16.96 7.47
N VAL A 50 0.97 -16.03 8.31
CA VAL A 50 0.37 -15.74 9.63
C VAL A 50 -0.30 -14.37 9.68
N VAL A 51 -0.51 -13.72 8.52
CA VAL A 51 -1.00 -12.34 8.46
C VAL A 51 -2.37 -12.17 9.12
N ARG A 52 -3.23 -13.20 9.05
CA ARG A 52 -4.57 -13.23 9.69
C ARG A 52 -4.55 -13.07 11.21
N TYR A 53 -3.43 -13.38 11.86
CA TYR A 53 -3.25 -13.22 13.31
C TYR A 53 -2.77 -11.81 13.67
N LEU A 54 -2.29 -11.04 12.70
CA LEU A 54 -1.77 -9.70 12.88
C LEU A 54 -2.81 -8.63 12.54
N ILE A 55 -3.57 -8.83 11.46
CA ILE A 55 -4.56 -7.89 10.93
C ILE A 55 -5.88 -8.59 10.63
N THR A 56 -7.00 -7.93 10.90
CA THR A 56 -8.33 -8.41 10.47
C THR A 56 -8.51 -8.14 8.98
N ILE A 57 -8.67 -9.20 8.19
CA ILE A 57 -8.86 -9.12 6.75
C ILE A 57 -10.32 -9.40 6.42
N ARG A 58 -10.98 -8.47 5.75
CA ARG A 58 -12.32 -8.64 5.21
C ARG A 58 -12.23 -8.64 3.69
N SER A 59 -12.74 -9.67 3.05
CA SER A 59 -12.68 -9.80 1.60
C SER A 59 -14.01 -10.32 1.05
N ASN A 60 -14.34 -9.90 -0.17
CA ASN A 60 -15.35 -10.59 -0.97
C ASN A 60 -14.75 -11.84 -1.66
N THR A 61 -15.62 -12.68 -2.18
CA THR A 61 -15.26 -13.92 -2.90
C THR A 61 -14.45 -13.60 -4.16
N LEU A 62 -13.40 -14.39 -4.39
CA LEU A 62 -12.45 -14.17 -5.48
C LEU A 62 -12.41 -15.34 -6.46
N GLY A 63 -12.05 -15.03 -7.72
CA GLY A 63 -11.47 -16.01 -8.63
C GLY A 63 -10.08 -16.50 -8.17
N LYS A 64 -9.37 -17.27 -8.99
CA LYS A 64 -7.99 -17.71 -8.69
C LYS A 64 -6.98 -16.98 -9.57
N PRO A 65 -6.69 -15.70 -9.30
CA PRO A 65 -5.64 -15.01 -10.02
C PRO A 65 -4.28 -15.64 -9.69
N ARG A 66 -3.36 -15.60 -10.66
CA ARG A 66 -2.02 -16.20 -10.51
C ARG A 66 -0.94 -15.17 -10.30
N VAL A 67 -1.17 -13.97 -10.80
CA VAL A 67 -0.21 -12.88 -10.82
C VAL A 67 -0.82 -11.61 -10.24
N LEU A 68 0.00 -10.88 -9.49
CA LEU A 68 -0.29 -9.52 -9.08
C LEU A 68 0.59 -8.54 -9.86
N ALA A 69 -0.02 -7.52 -10.45
CA ALA A 69 0.65 -6.35 -10.98
C ALA A 69 0.28 -5.10 -10.17
N ALA A 70 1.27 -4.31 -9.78
CA ALA A 70 1.07 -3.05 -9.07
C ALA A 70 2.13 -2.04 -9.47
N ASN A 71 1.87 -0.72 -9.38
CA ASN A 71 2.96 0.26 -9.52
C ASN A 71 4.02 0.07 -8.43
N SER A 72 3.54 -0.19 -7.22
CA SER A 72 4.32 -0.55 -6.05
C SER A 72 3.38 -1.16 -5.02
N SER A 73 3.93 -1.85 -4.02
CA SER A 73 3.16 -2.50 -2.97
C SER A 73 3.93 -2.45 -1.66
N SER A 74 3.24 -2.15 -0.56
CA SER A 74 3.87 -2.33 0.74
C SER A 74 4.07 -3.81 1.04
N PHE A 75 5.00 -4.10 1.95
CA PHE A 75 5.21 -5.44 2.48
C PHE A 75 3.89 -6.05 3.02
N LEU A 76 3.08 -5.25 3.71
CA LEU A 76 1.81 -5.72 4.28
C LEU A 76 0.80 -6.06 3.18
N ASP A 77 0.68 -5.25 2.12
CA ASP A 77 -0.20 -5.52 0.98
C ASP A 77 0.12 -6.87 0.34
N MET A 78 1.41 -7.16 0.15
CA MET A 78 1.85 -8.42 -0.46
C MET A 78 1.45 -9.62 0.39
N HIS A 79 1.55 -9.53 1.72
CA HIS A 79 1.14 -10.61 2.63
C HIS A 79 -0.38 -10.78 2.68
N VAL A 80 -1.14 -9.68 2.78
CA VAL A 80 -2.61 -9.70 2.76
C VAL A 80 -3.11 -10.33 1.46
N LEU A 81 -2.54 -9.93 0.32
CA LEU A 81 -2.96 -10.45 -0.99
C LEU A 81 -2.52 -11.89 -1.19
N ARG A 82 -1.33 -12.27 -0.72
CA ARG A 82 -0.89 -13.68 -0.72
C ARG A 82 -1.85 -14.55 0.08
N HIS A 83 -2.30 -14.08 1.24
CA HIS A 83 -3.26 -14.79 2.09
C HIS A 83 -4.60 -15.01 1.40
N LEU A 84 -5.14 -13.96 0.78
CA LEU A 84 -6.44 -14.01 0.15
C LEU A 84 -6.46 -14.79 -1.15
N THR A 85 -5.38 -14.70 -1.94
CA THR A 85 -5.39 -15.16 -3.33
C THR A 85 -4.50 -16.37 -3.58
N GLY A 86 -3.54 -16.64 -2.69
CA GLY A 86 -2.47 -17.63 -2.91
C GLY A 86 -1.40 -17.19 -3.92
N ILE A 87 -1.48 -15.95 -4.46
CA ILE A 87 -0.52 -15.43 -5.43
C ILE A 87 0.89 -15.40 -4.85
N ARG A 88 1.84 -15.93 -5.62
CA ARG A 88 3.28 -15.92 -5.31
C ARG A 88 4.09 -14.99 -6.20
N ASN A 89 3.57 -14.68 -7.39
CA ASN A 89 4.24 -13.88 -8.41
C ASN A 89 3.75 -12.43 -8.32
N PHE A 90 4.67 -11.52 -7.98
CA PHE A 90 4.38 -10.09 -7.78
C PHE A 90 5.25 -9.30 -8.75
N TYR A 91 4.63 -8.44 -9.55
CA TYR A 91 5.33 -7.61 -10.53
C TYR A 91 5.03 -6.13 -10.32
N TYR A 92 6.07 -5.32 -10.42
CA TYR A 92 5.98 -3.87 -10.45
C TYR A 92 5.81 -3.39 -11.89
N VAL A 93 4.74 -2.64 -12.15
CA VAL A 93 4.44 -2.06 -13.46
C VAL A 93 5.40 -0.89 -13.72
N THR A 94 6.05 -0.92 -14.87
CA THR A 94 6.86 0.20 -15.38
C THR A 94 6.26 0.76 -16.66
N GLU A 95 6.82 1.83 -17.20
CA GLU A 95 6.37 2.44 -18.45
C GLU A 95 6.46 1.47 -19.64
N THR A 96 7.48 0.60 -19.66
CA THR A 96 7.78 -0.29 -20.79
C THR A 96 7.48 -1.77 -20.50
N GLY A 97 7.29 -2.16 -19.25
CA GLY A 97 7.22 -3.57 -18.88
C GLY A 97 6.83 -3.81 -17.43
N TYR A 98 7.46 -4.83 -16.85
CA TYR A 98 7.29 -5.28 -15.49
C TYR A 98 8.64 -5.58 -14.84
N ILE A 99 8.75 -5.39 -13.53
CA ILE A 99 9.89 -5.83 -12.73
C ILE A 99 9.40 -6.87 -11.74
N ASP A 100 9.99 -8.06 -11.74
CA ASP A 100 9.69 -9.08 -10.72
C ASP A 100 10.16 -8.61 -9.34
N ALA A 101 9.25 -8.55 -8.36
CA ALA A 101 9.53 -8.06 -7.02
C ALA A 101 10.55 -8.92 -6.25
N ARG A 102 10.77 -10.19 -6.64
CA ARG A 102 11.72 -11.09 -5.99
C ARG A 102 13.11 -11.04 -6.63
N SER A 103 13.15 -11.15 -7.96
CA SER A 103 14.40 -11.28 -8.71
C SER A 103 14.93 -9.94 -9.21
N ASN A 104 14.12 -8.88 -9.13
CA ASN A 104 14.38 -7.56 -9.70
C ASN A 104 14.69 -7.60 -11.21
N LYS A 105 14.27 -8.68 -11.91
CA LYS A 105 14.46 -8.86 -13.34
C LYS A 105 13.34 -8.19 -14.11
N PHE A 106 13.71 -7.56 -15.22
CA PHE A 106 12.76 -6.96 -16.16
C PHE A 106 12.09 -8.02 -17.03
N ILE A 107 10.79 -7.86 -17.25
CA ILE A 107 9.94 -8.73 -18.07
C ILE A 107 9.07 -7.85 -18.96
N SER A 108 9.00 -8.17 -20.25
CA SER A 108 8.22 -7.38 -21.22
C SER A 108 6.71 -7.57 -21.09
N SER A 109 6.24 -8.81 -20.82
CA SER A 109 4.81 -9.15 -20.73
C SER A 109 4.50 -10.20 -19.67
N VAL A 110 3.26 -10.17 -19.16
CA VAL A 110 2.69 -11.16 -18.25
C VAL A 110 1.53 -11.84 -18.97
N VAL A 111 1.53 -13.18 -19.01
CA VAL A 111 0.52 -13.97 -19.75
C VAL A 111 -0.57 -14.56 -18.81
N GLU A 112 -0.31 -14.58 -17.51
CA GLU A 112 -1.19 -15.23 -16.53
C GLU A 112 -2.30 -14.30 -15.99
N PRO A 113 -3.41 -14.86 -15.46
CA PRO A 113 -4.50 -14.09 -14.88
C PRO A 113 -4.01 -13.07 -13.85
N CYS A 114 -4.19 -11.79 -14.17
CA CYS A 114 -3.54 -10.69 -13.49
C CYS A 114 -4.54 -9.89 -12.65
N VAL A 115 -4.21 -9.72 -11.36
CA VAL A 115 -4.86 -8.73 -10.49
C VAL A 115 -4.07 -7.45 -10.53
N LEU A 116 -4.75 -6.35 -10.87
CA LEU A 116 -4.21 -5.02 -10.74
C LEU A 116 -4.49 -4.46 -9.35
N PHE A 117 -3.43 -4.05 -8.66
CA PHE A 117 -3.50 -3.36 -7.38
C PHE A 117 -2.82 -1.98 -7.49
N PRO A 118 -3.54 -0.86 -7.29
CA PRO A 118 -2.90 0.43 -7.24
C PRO A 118 -2.39 0.68 -5.84
N GLU A 119 -1.14 1.09 -5.78
CA GLU A 119 -0.52 1.53 -4.54
C GLU A 119 -1.30 2.71 -3.94
N ALA A 120 -1.82 2.52 -2.73
CA ALA A 120 -2.44 3.56 -1.89
C ALA A 120 -1.48 4.07 -0.79
N CYS A 121 -0.19 3.74 -0.85
CA CYS A 121 0.72 3.90 0.28
C CYS A 121 1.25 5.31 0.51
N ARG A 122 0.81 6.31 -0.25
CA ARG A 122 1.05 7.71 0.14
C ARG A 122 -0.20 8.52 0.37
N THR A 123 -1.37 8.08 -0.03
CA THR A 123 -2.56 8.95 -0.03
C THR A 123 -3.45 8.77 1.20
N ASN A 124 -2.99 8.11 2.27
CA ASN A 124 -3.76 7.93 3.51
C ASN A 124 -5.21 7.42 3.27
N ASN A 125 -5.41 6.52 2.28
CA ASN A 125 -6.74 6.10 1.82
C ASN A 125 -7.66 7.25 1.37
N ARG A 126 -7.11 8.30 0.73
CA ARG A 126 -7.87 9.43 0.19
C ARG A 126 -7.86 9.50 -1.33
N ALA A 127 -6.94 8.82 -2.00
CA ALA A 127 -6.87 8.79 -3.46
C ALA A 127 -6.18 7.53 -4.00
N VAL A 128 -6.51 7.14 -5.23
CA VAL A 128 -5.85 6.07 -5.98
C VAL A 128 -4.90 6.70 -7.00
N LEU A 129 -3.63 6.28 -6.99
CA LEU A 129 -2.65 6.76 -7.96
C LEU A 129 -2.86 6.11 -9.33
N GLN A 130 -2.76 6.90 -10.40
CA GLN A 130 -2.77 6.36 -11.76
C GLN A 130 -1.55 5.45 -12.01
N PHE A 131 -1.76 4.40 -12.80
CA PHE A 131 -0.68 3.52 -13.26
C PHE A 131 0.24 4.21 -14.26
N SER A 132 1.51 3.82 -14.27
CA SER A 132 2.48 4.33 -15.26
C SER A 132 2.06 4.03 -16.70
N ARG A 133 1.25 3.00 -16.90
CA ARG A 133 0.65 2.64 -18.19
C ARG A 133 -0.67 1.89 -18.00
N ASN A 134 -1.47 1.83 -19.06
CA ASN A 134 -2.62 0.95 -19.11
C ASN A 134 -2.15 -0.50 -19.25
N VAL A 135 -2.54 -1.34 -18.28
CA VAL A 135 -2.24 -2.76 -18.23
C VAL A 135 -3.54 -3.55 -18.45
N ARG A 136 -3.50 -4.54 -19.35
CA ARG A 136 -4.60 -5.50 -19.48
C ARG A 136 -4.62 -6.40 -18.25
N VAL A 137 -5.73 -6.39 -17.52
CA VAL A 137 -5.93 -7.22 -16.33
C VAL A 137 -7.24 -7.97 -16.39
N ASP A 138 -7.31 -9.06 -15.64
CA ASP A 138 -8.53 -9.87 -15.52
C ASP A 138 -9.33 -9.45 -14.29
N TYR A 139 -8.61 -9.01 -13.26
CA TYR A 139 -9.18 -8.57 -12.00
C TYR A 139 -8.60 -7.23 -11.59
N VAL A 140 -9.45 -6.43 -10.97
CA VAL A 140 -9.06 -5.21 -10.27
C VAL A 140 -9.24 -5.44 -8.77
N CYS A 141 -8.28 -4.97 -7.98
CA CYS A 141 -8.28 -5.06 -6.53
C CYS A 141 -8.22 -3.67 -5.91
N GLY A 142 -9.19 -3.37 -5.04
CA GLY A 142 -9.15 -2.23 -4.14
C GLY A 142 -8.83 -2.71 -2.73
N ILE A 143 -7.79 -2.15 -2.11
CA ILE A 143 -7.46 -2.36 -0.70
C ILE A 143 -7.72 -1.07 0.04
N LYS A 144 -8.41 -1.17 1.17
CA LYS A 144 -8.70 -0.04 2.05
C LYS A 144 -8.35 -0.42 3.48
N TYR A 145 -7.38 0.29 4.05
CA TYR A 145 -7.03 0.13 5.45
C TYR A 145 -7.94 0.97 6.35
N ASN A 146 -8.14 0.55 7.59
CA ASN A 146 -8.77 1.43 8.58
C ASN A 146 -7.82 2.57 8.99
N GLY A 147 -8.37 3.58 9.65
CA GLY A 147 -7.59 4.74 10.09
C GLY A 147 -6.45 4.38 11.06
N ASP A 148 -6.60 3.29 11.83
CA ASP A 148 -5.57 2.87 12.78
C ASP A 148 -4.30 2.37 12.09
N CYS A 149 -4.41 1.72 10.92
CA CYS A 149 -3.24 1.31 10.13
C CYS A 149 -2.56 2.47 9.39
N VAL A 150 -3.32 3.51 9.03
CA VAL A 150 -2.78 4.66 8.29
C VAL A 150 -2.02 5.61 9.21
N ASN A 151 -2.50 5.80 10.45
CA ASN A 151 -1.94 6.75 11.41
C ASN A 151 -0.74 6.20 12.21
N LEU A 152 -0.05 5.20 11.68
CA LEU A 152 1.11 4.59 12.33
C LEU A 152 2.38 5.41 12.05
N TYR A 153 2.68 6.35 12.96
CA TYR A 153 3.89 7.18 12.88
C TYR A 153 5.07 6.61 13.67
N GLY A 154 6.28 6.99 13.28
CA GLY A 154 7.52 6.68 14.00
C GLY A 154 8.60 6.11 13.08
N ASN A 155 9.73 5.73 13.67
CA ASN A 155 10.72 4.90 12.97
C ASN A 155 10.18 3.48 12.75
N ARG A 156 10.89 2.66 11.97
CA ARG A 156 10.45 1.29 11.64
C ARG A 156 10.08 0.47 12.88
N PHE A 157 10.85 0.58 13.97
CA PHE A 157 10.58 -0.15 15.21
C PHE A 157 9.26 0.30 15.86
N TRP A 158 9.08 1.61 16.05
CA TRP A 158 7.85 2.17 16.62
C TRP A 158 6.63 1.92 15.74
N PHE A 159 6.80 1.96 14.42
CA PHE A 159 5.77 1.58 13.46
C PHE A 159 5.31 0.14 13.70
N MET A 160 6.24 -0.81 13.78
CA MET A 160 5.90 -2.22 14.02
C MET A 160 5.21 -2.42 15.37
N LEU A 161 5.71 -1.79 16.43
CA LEU A 161 5.11 -1.92 17.76
C LEU A 161 3.67 -1.36 17.79
N ARG A 162 3.46 -0.18 17.18
CA ARG A 162 2.12 0.43 17.08
C ARG A 162 1.20 -0.37 16.17
N PHE A 163 1.71 -0.91 15.06
CA PHE A 163 0.96 -1.81 14.18
C PHE A 163 0.41 -3.01 14.95
N LEU A 164 1.26 -3.68 15.73
CA LEU A 164 0.86 -4.84 16.55
C LEU A 164 -0.13 -4.46 17.66
N ALA A 165 0.03 -3.29 18.27
CA ALA A 165 -0.86 -2.75 19.30
C ALA A 165 -2.23 -2.33 18.75
N SER A 166 -2.28 -1.92 17.48
CA SER A 166 -3.50 -1.43 16.84
C SER A 166 -4.50 -2.54 16.51
N ASN A 167 -5.78 -2.17 16.44
CA ASN A 167 -6.84 -3.01 15.88
C ASN A 167 -6.90 -2.80 14.36
N CYS A 168 -5.76 -3.06 13.72
CA CYS A 168 -5.61 -2.92 12.29
C CYS A 168 -6.63 -3.80 11.57
N SER A 169 -7.31 -3.22 10.58
CA SER A 169 -8.19 -3.96 9.68
C SER A 169 -8.02 -3.48 8.25
N VAL A 170 -8.24 -4.40 7.32
CA VAL A 170 -8.13 -4.16 5.88
C VAL A 170 -9.35 -4.76 5.18
N ASP A 171 -10.02 -3.91 4.42
CA ASP A 171 -11.10 -4.30 3.52
C ASP A 171 -10.51 -4.44 2.11
N VAL A 172 -10.59 -5.65 1.57
CA VAL A 172 -10.13 -5.98 0.21
C VAL A 172 -11.34 -6.30 -0.65
N LYS A 173 -11.48 -5.59 -1.77
CA LYS A 173 -12.55 -5.82 -2.72
C LYS A 173 -11.97 -6.13 -4.09
N PHE A 174 -12.43 -7.24 -4.64
CA PHE A 174 -12.07 -7.66 -5.97
C PHE A 174 -13.25 -7.57 -6.92
N LYS A 175 -12.96 -7.31 -8.19
CA LYS A 175 -13.92 -7.39 -9.28
C LYS A 175 -13.23 -7.87 -10.54
N GLN A 176 -13.87 -8.77 -11.28
CA GLN A 176 -13.41 -9.12 -12.62
C GLN A 176 -13.71 -7.95 -13.57
N SER A 177 -12.67 -7.36 -14.14
CA SER A 177 -12.78 -6.22 -15.05
C SER A 177 -11.45 -6.02 -15.77
N THR A 178 -11.54 -5.74 -17.07
CA THR A 178 -10.40 -5.30 -17.88
C THR A 178 -10.17 -3.79 -17.79
N ASP A 179 -11.17 -3.05 -17.30
CA ASP A 179 -11.09 -1.60 -17.12
C ASP A 179 -10.54 -1.26 -15.72
N ILE A 180 -9.38 -0.60 -15.74
CA ILE A 180 -8.61 -0.13 -14.58
C ILE A 180 -9.39 0.92 -13.78
N GLN A 181 -10.27 1.69 -14.43
CA GLN A 181 -11.05 2.73 -13.77
C GLN A 181 -12.00 2.17 -12.71
N TYR A 182 -12.32 0.87 -12.74
CA TYR A 182 -13.10 0.25 -11.68
C TYR A 182 -12.40 0.25 -10.33
N ILE A 183 -11.09 0.45 -10.25
CA ILE A 183 -10.42 0.45 -8.95
C ILE A 183 -10.82 1.67 -8.10
N SER A 184 -11.00 2.85 -8.69
CA SER A 184 -11.50 4.02 -7.96
C SER A 184 -12.90 3.77 -7.40
N LYS A 185 -13.77 3.16 -8.21
CA LYS A 185 -15.13 2.75 -7.81
C LYS A 185 -15.12 1.70 -6.69
N LEU A 186 -14.21 0.73 -6.71
CA LEU A 186 -14.12 -0.34 -5.69
C LEU A 186 -13.58 0.15 -4.36
N SER A 187 -12.55 1.00 -4.41
CA SER A 187 -11.96 1.62 -3.22
C SER A 187 -12.82 2.74 -2.65
N GLY A 188 -13.71 3.32 -3.47
CA GLY A 188 -14.48 4.52 -3.11
C GLY A 188 -13.61 5.75 -2.99
N LEU A 189 -12.48 5.79 -3.72
CA LEU A 189 -11.47 6.85 -3.66
C LEU A 189 -11.33 7.52 -5.03
N PRO A 190 -11.17 8.85 -5.07
CA PRO A 190 -10.88 9.57 -6.32
C PRO A 190 -9.54 9.12 -6.92
N GLN A 191 -9.44 9.10 -8.24
CA GLN A 191 -8.20 8.81 -8.94
C GLN A 191 -7.42 10.10 -9.19
N VAL A 192 -6.12 10.10 -8.89
CA VAL A 192 -5.24 11.27 -9.05
C VAL A 192 -4.04 10.90 -9.93
N ILE A 193 -3.72 11.79 -10.86
CA ILE A 193 -2.54 11.66 -11.73
C ILE A 193 -1.34 12.22 -10.97
N TRP A 194 -0.39 11.35 -10.60
CA TRP A 194 0.89 11.78 -10.04
C TRP A 194 1.96 11.64 -11.13
N SER A 195 2.41 12.75 -11.70
CA SER A 195 3.38 12.71 -12.80
C SER A 195 4.79 12.41 -12.29
N ALA A 196 5.66 11.92 -13.17
CA ALA A 196 7.10 11.79 -12.87
C ALA A 196 7.72 13.14 -12.45
N LYS A 197 7.22 14.27 -12.97
CA LYS A 197 7.63 15.61 -12.53
C LYS A 197 7.24 15.87 -11.08
N ASP A 198 6.03 15.51 -10.67
CA ASP A 198 5.57 15.67 -9.28
C ASP A 198 6.38 14.77 -8.33
N LYS A 199 6.79 13.58 -8.79
CA LYS A 199 7.67 12.67 -8.03
C LYS A 199 9.11 13.17 -7.96
N ASN A 200 9.66 13.70 -9.05
CA ASN A 200 11.03 14.22 -9.10
C ASN A 200 11.17 15.51 -8.31
N ARG A 201 10.24 16.46 -8.48
CA ARG A 201 10.10 17.64 -7.61
C ARG A 201 10.05 17.24 -6.14
N PHE A 202 9.25 16.23 -5.82
CA PHE A 202 9.16 15.67 -4.46
C PHE A 202 10.47 15.07 -3.93
N VAL A 203 11.27 14.42 -4.78
CA VAL A 203 12.58 13.86 -4.40
C VAL A 203 13.62 14.99 -4.25
N GLU A 204 13.65 15.93 -5.19
CA GLU A 204 14.59 17.06 -5.22
C GLU A 204 14.39 17.99 -4.02
N GLU A 205 13.16 18.44 -3.76
CA GLU A 205 12.85 19.36 -2.65
C GLU A 205 13.26 18.77 -1.27
N PHE A 206 13.38 17.44 -1.14
CA PHE A 206 13.63 16.80 0.16
C PHE A 206 15.00 16.17 0.31
N THR A 207 15.60 15.74 -0.78
CA THR A 207 16.99 15.26 -0.76
C THR A 207 17.95 16.44 -0.72
N TYR A 208 17.57 17.59 -1.29
CA TYR A 208 18.38 18.80 -1.32
C TYR A 208 17.93 19.87 -0.30
N GLY A 209 16.63 20.05 -0.03
CA GLY A 209 16.16 21.01 0.99
C GLY A 209 16.62 20.70 2.42
N SER A 210 16.88 19.42 2.73
CA SER A 210 17.44 18.99 4.02
C SER A 210 18.93 19.29 4.20
N LYS A 211 19.66 19.60 3.11
CA LYS A 211 21.06 20.04 3.18
C LYS A 211 21.19 21.54 3.40
N THR A 212 20.22 22.33 2.91
CA THR A 212 20.27 23.80 3.01
C THR A 212 19.92 24.31 4.42
N GLN A 213 19.10 23.58 5.18
CA GLN A 213 18.75 23.94 6.57
C GLN A 213 19.80 23.55 7.63
N LYS A 214 20.86 22.82 7.28
CA LYS A 214 21.97 22.49 8.21
C LYS A 214 23.13 23.50 8.16
N LYS A 215 22.96 24.62 7.46
CA LYS A 215 23.98 25.68 7.29
C LYS A 215 23.52 27.06 7.77
N GLN A 216 22.43 27.14 8.52
CA GLN A 216 22.01 28.36 9.22
C GLN A 216 22.00 28.12 10.71
#